data_AF-W7L2J0-F1
#
_entry.id   AF-W7L2J0-F1
#
_cell.length_a   1.000
_cell.length_b   1.000
_cell.length_c   1.000
_cell.angle_alpha   90.00
_cell.angle_beta   90.00
_cell.angle_gamma   90.00
#
_symmetry.space_group_name_H-M   'P 1'
#
loop_
_entity.id
_entity.type
_entity.pdbx_description
1 polymer ?
#
loop_
_entity_poly.entity_id
_entity_poly.type
_entity_poly.pdbx_seq_one_letter_code
_entity_poly.pdbx_strand_id
1 'polypeptide(L)'
;MLSSFNTCNQFEESAEQYGMFFTPFKNRTVVPQQMVDVYRNLHTNNGYSIRCSKSGLVLSHCSTVKLRNARFIVSKSGRQKTIQEKRKRVHAYIRGELVGINELVPDDFLQVHYNPYHTPLFTIAESDKPVYEAEEVICCGKYAYVKQQKQMTLFDL
;
A
#
# COMPACT_ATOMS: atom_id res chain seq x y z
N MET A 1 -13.99 -24.65 -11.59
CA MET A 1 -13.47 -24.90 -10.23
C MET A 1 -12.42 -23.84 -9.95
N LEU A 2 -12.84 -22.72 -9.36
CA LEU A 2 -11.91 -21.66 -8.97
C LEU A 2 -11.34 -22.08 -7.61
N SER A 3 -10.05 -22.45 -7.59
CA SER A 3 -9.35 -22.69 -6.34
C SER A 3 -9.35 -21.38 -5.57
N SER A 4 -9.95 -21.39 -4.39
CA SER A 4 -9.73 -20.41 -3.34
C SER A 4 -8.22 -20.30 -3.13
N PHE A 5 -7.60 -19.28 -3.73
CA PHE A 5 -6.19 -18.98 -3.49
C PHE A 5 -6.13 -18.45 -2.07
N ASN A 6 -5.78 -19.31 -1.11
CA ASN A 6 -5.53 -18.92 0.26
C ASN A 6 -4.47 -17.80 0.27
N THR A 7 -4.92 -16.55 0.40
CA THR A 7 -4.05 -15.37 0.51
C THR A 7 -3.08 -15.56 1.67
N CYS A 8 -3.51 -16.23 2.74
CA CYS A 8 -2.72 -16.64 3.91
C CYS A 8 -1.43 -17.42 3.53
N ASN A 9 -1.50 -18.43 2.65
CA ASN A 9 -0.32 -19.20 2.21
C ASN A 9 0.65 -18.37 1.37
N GLN A 10 0.15 -17.43 0.56
CA GLN A 10 1.00 -16.52 -0.23
C GLN A 10 1.73 -15.50 0.68
N PHE A 11 1.15 -15.16 1.83
CA PHE A 11 1.77 -14.28 2.81
C PHE A 11 2.86 -14.96 3.62
N GLU A 12 2.63 -16.17 4.14
CA GLU A 12 3.65 -16.91 4.91
C GLU A 12 4.91 -17.16 4.08
N GLU A 13 4.76 -17.61 2.82
CA GLU A 13 5.89 -17.74 1.90
C GLU A 13 6.60 -16.41 1.63
N SER A 14 5.87 -15.29 1.56
CA SER A 14 6.46 -13.96 1.31
C SER A 14 7.15 -13.35 2.54
N ALA A 15 6.62 -13.57 3.75
CA ALA A 15 7.14 -13.01 4.99
C ALA A 15 8.46 -13.69 5.40
N GLU A 16 8.53 -15.02 5.27
CA GLU A 16 9.78 -15.77 5.49
C GLU A 16 10.82 -15.50 4.40
N GLN A 17 10.40 -15.29 3.15
CA GLN A 17 11.31 -15.04 2.03
C GLN A 17 11.89 -13.61 1.99
N TYR A 18 11.18 -12.59 2.47
CA TYR A 18 11.61 -11.19 2.31
C TYR A 18 12.22 -10.52 3.55
N GLY A 19 12.03 -11.09 4.74
CA GLY A 19 12.55 -10.55 6.00
C GLY A 19 11.90 -9.23 6.38
N MET A 20 11.18 -9.20 7.51
CA MET A 20 10.59 -7.97 8.00
C MET A 20 11.70 -6.98 8.37
N PHE A 21 11.70 -5.80 7.73
CA PHE A 21 12.68 -4.75 8.02
C PHE A 21 12.02 -3.38 8.20
N PHE A 22 12.69 -2.55 8.99
CA PHE A 22 12.47 -1.13 9.13
C PHE A 22 13.81 -0.41 9.26
N THR A 23 14.05 0.62 8.46
CA THR A 23 15.30 1.36 8.45
C THR A 23 15.01 2.86 8.39
N PRO A 24 15.34 3.63 9.44
CA PRO A 24 15.26 5.09 9.41
C PRO A 24 16.11 5.69 8.28
N PHE A 25 15.64 6.78 7.67
CA PHE A 25 16.36 7.47 6.60
C PHE A 25 16.93 8.79 7.10
N LYS A 26 18.25 8.96 6.98
CA LYS A 26 18.98 10.17 7.42
C LYS A 26 18.64 10.58 8.86
N ASN A 27 18.55 9.60 9.76
CA ASN A 27 18.24 9.77 11.19
C ASN A 27 16.93 10.55 11.45
N ARG A 28 15.95 10.46 10.56
CA ARG A 28 14.64 11.07 10.77
C ARG A 28 13.73 10.15 11.56
N THR A 29 12.87 10.76 12.37
CA THR A 29 11.93 10.04 13.22
C THR A 29 10.61 9.81 12.50
N VAL A 30 10.02 8.65 12.77
CA VAL A 30 8.67 8.29 12.41
C VAL A 30 7.81 8.39 13.68
N VAL A 31 6.73 9.16 13.62
CA VAL A 31 5.85 9.37 14.79
C VAL A 31 4.53 8.61 14.57
N PRO A 32 3.97 7.93 15.58
CA PRO A 32 2.64 7.33 15.49
C PRO A 32 1.58 8.37 15.08
N GLN A 33 0.59 7.93 14.30
CA GLN A 33 -0.50 8.75 13.76
C GLN A 33 -0.04 9.91 12.86
N GLN A 34 1.24 9.96 12.50
CA GLN A 34 1.74 10.95 11.56
C GLN A 34 1.14 10.73 10.18
N MET A 35 0.68 11.81 9.55
CA MET A 35 0.25 11.77 8.15
C MET A 35 1.44 11.56 7.22
N VAL A 36 1.41 10.45 6.48
CA VAL A 36 2.49 10.00 5.59
C VAL A 36 1.97 9.65 4.20
N ASP A 37 2.86 9.74 3.22
CA ASP A 37 2.72 9.15 1.89
C ASP A 37 3.57 7.89 1.81
N VAL A 38 2.94 6.77 1.49
CA VAL A 38 3.60 5.47 1.31
C VAL A 38 3.62 5.09 -0.15
N TYR A 39 4.79 4.67 -0.66
CA TYR A 39 4.93 4.19 -2.03
C TYR A 39 6.00 3.11 -2.14
N ARG A 40 5.86 2.26 -3.16
CA ARG A 40 6.84 1.21 -3.49
C ARG A 40 8.22 1.82 -3.71
N ASN A 41 9.22 1.30 -3.01
CA ASN A 41 10.62 1.62 -3.25
C ASN A 41 11.27 0.52 -4.10
N LEU A 42 11.45 0.80 -5.39
CA LEU A 42 12.02 -0.15 -6.35
C LEU A 42 13.51 -0.44 -6.14
N HIS A 43 14.18 0.28 -5.23
CA HIS A 43 15.57 0.06 -4.83
C HIS A 43 15.70 -0.82 -3.58
N THR A 44 14.58 -1.32 -3.05
CA THR A 44 14.55 -2.25 -1.91
C THR A 44 14.03 -3.61 -2.37
N ASN A 45 14.38 -4.67 -1.65
CA ASN A 45 13.83 -6.00 -1.89
C ASN A 45 12.36 -6.06 -1.42
N ASN A 46 11.44 -5.59 -2.27
CA ASN A 46 10.00 -5.51 -1.99
C ASN A 46 9.59 -4.68 -0.77
N GLY A 47 10.19 -3.50 -0.61
CA GLY A 47 9.84 -2.55 0.44
C GLY A 47 9.15 -1.27 -0.05
N TYR A 48 8.84 -0.44 0.93
CA TYR A 48 8.15 0.83 0.81
C TYR A 48 8.99 1.96 1.38
N SER A 49 8.78 3.16 0.87
CA SER A 49 9.25 4.40 1.50
C SER A 49 8.08 5.06 2.23
N ILE A 50 8.34 5.47 3.46
CA ILE A 50 7.43 6.32 4.24
C ILE A 50 7.93 7.76 4.10
N ARG A 51 7.11 8.64 3.53
CA ARG A 51 7.42 10.07 3.32
C ARG A 51 6.47 10.92 4.15
N CYS A 52 6.98 11.90 4.89
CA CYS A 52 6.14 12.86 5.58
C CYS A 52 5.27 13.61 4.56
N SER A 53 3.95 13.55 4.71
CA SER A 53 3.02 14.18 3.77
C SER A 53 3.14 15.72 3.78
N LYS A 54 3.60 16.31 4.89
CA LYS A 54 3.73 17.76 5.04
C LYS A 54 5.04 18.30 4.46
N SER A 55 6.17 17.67 4.79
CA SER A 55 7.50 18.16 4.38
C SER A 55 7.99 17.57 3.06
N GLY A 56 7.39 16.49 2.57
CA GLY A 56 7.86 15.76 1.40
C GLY A 56 9.17 14.98 1.62
N LEU A 57 9.67 14.91 2.86
CA LEU A 57 10.91 14.20 3.20
C LEU A 57 10.63 12.73 3.52
N VAL A 58 11.44 11.82 2.96
CA VAL A 58 11.45 10.40 3.33
C VAL A 58 11.92 10.25 4.78
N LEU A 59 11.14 9.53 5.58
CA LEU A 59 11.39 9.26 6.99
C LEU A 59 12.08 7.91 7.19
N SER A 60 11.65 6.89 6.46
CA SER A 60 12.16 5.52 6.60
C SER A 60 11.83 4.65 5.39
N HIS A 61 12.42 3.45 5.39
CA HIS A 61 12.07 2.35 4.50
C HIS A 61 11.61 1.15 5.32
N CYS A 62 10.62 0.42 4.83
CA CYS A 62 10.06 -0.73 5.56
C CYS A 62 9.53 -1.81 4.62
N SER A 63 9.48 -3.04 5.13
CA SER A 63 8.86 -4.19 4.44
C SER A 63 7.33 -4.08 4.41
N THR A 64 6.74 -3.69 5.54
CA THR A 64 5.29 -3.50 5.66
C THR A 64 4.95 -2.22 6.40
N VAL A 65 3.77 -1.67 6.11
CA VAL A 65 3.23 -0.48 6.78
C VAL A 65 1.71 -0.52 6.79
N LYS A 66 1.13 -0.20 7.95
CA LYS A 66 -0.30 -0.07 8.15
C LYS A 66 -0.70 1.39 8.29
N LEU A 67 -1.69 1.78 7.52
CA LEU A 67 -2.27 3.12 7.49
C LEU A 67 -3.75 3.09 7.89
N ARG A 68 -4.20 4.16 8.54
CA ARG A 68 -5.63 4.45 8.76
C ARG A 68 -6.06 5.68 7.97
N ASN A 69 -7.36 5.77 7.66
CA ASN A 69 -7.97 6.92 6.97
C ASN A 69 -7.23 7.25 5.65
N ALA A 70 -7.01 6.20 4.85
CA ALA A 70 -6.11 6.25 3.72
C ALA A 70 -6.78 6.76 2.46
N ARG A 71 -6.02 7.47 1.62
CA ARG A 71 -6.39 7.93 0.28
C ARG A 71 -5.39 7.45 -0.75
N PHE A 72 -5.89 6.97 -1.88
CA PHE A 72 -5.12 6.43 -2.99
C PHE A 72 -4.90 7.51 -4.04
N ILE A 73 -3.65 7.93 -4.24
CA ILE A 73 -3.32 9.11 -5.02
C ILE A 73 -2.43 8.73 -6.21
N VAL A 74 -2.86 9.13 -7.41
CA VAL A 74 -2.08 9.02 -8.65
C VAL A 74 -1.87 10.41 -9.24
N SER A 75 -0.62 10.85 -9.32
CA SER A 75 -0.26 12.08 -10.04
C SER A 75 -0.42 11.86 -11.54
N LYS A 76 -1.40 12.54 -12.15
CA LYS A 76 -1.68 12.47 -13.60
C LYS A 76 -0.45 12.83 -14.43
N SER A 77 0.24 13.92 -14.09
CA SER A 77 1.44 14.36 -14.79
C SER A 77 2.60 13.38 -14.61
N GLY A 78 2.78 12.83 -13.41
CA GLY A 78 3.76 11.78 -13.14
C GLY A 78 3.50 10.51 -13.95
N ARG A 79 2.25 10.07 -13.98
CA ARG A 79 1.81 8.91 -14.79
C ARG A 79 2.07 9.12 -16.27
N GLN A 80 1.69 10.28 -16.82
CA GLN A 80 1.92 10.61 -18.24
C GLN A 80 3.40 10.55 -18.60
N LYS A 81 4.28 11.13 -17.79
CA LYS A 81 5.74 11.05 -17.99
C LYS A 81 6.26 9.62 -17.92
N THR A 82 5.79 8.81 -16.97
CA THR A 82 6.17 7.39 -16.89
C THR A 82 5.74 6.60 -18.13
N ILE A 83 4.57 6.89 -18.69
CA ILE A 83 4.09 6.23 -19.91
C ILE A 83 4.91 6.66 -21.13
N GLN A 84 5.05 7.97 -21.34
CA GLN A 84 5.73 8.54 -22.51
C GLN A 84 7.21 8.14 -22.56
N GLU A 85 7.91 8.29 -21.43
CA GLU A 85 9.35 8.07 -21.38
C GLU A 85 9.74 6.63 -21.05
N LYS A 86 8.76 5.77 -20.71
CA LYS A 86 8.98 4.40 -20.23
C LYS A 86 9.98 4.31 -19.06
N ARG A 87 10.05 5.35 -18.23
CA ARG A 87 10.93 5.45 -17.06
C ARG A 87 10.12 5.39 -15.77
N LYS A 88 10.56 4.51 -14.86
CA LYS A 88 9.96 4.32 -13.53
C LYS A 88 10.13 5.58 -12.69
N ARG A 89 9.02 6.12 -12.20
CA ARG A 89 8.95 7.28 -11.30
C ARG A 89 7.90 7.03 -10.23
N VAL A 90 8.12 7.60 -9.05
CA VAL A 90 7.08 7.63 -8.03
C VAL A 90 6.00 8.61 -8.50
N HIS A 91 4.84 8.08 -8.81
CA HIS A 91 3.67 8.85 -9.21
C HIS A 91 2.37 8.33 -8.60
N ALA A 92 2.43 7.20 -7.89
CA ALA A 92 1.32 6.61 -7.17
C ALA A 92 1.76 6.36 -5.73
N TYR A 93 0.93 6.76 -4.77
CA TYR A 93 1.19 6.63 -3.35
C TYR A 93 -0.13 6.58 -2.56
N ILE A 94 -0.07 6.03 -1.35
CA ILE A 94 -1.19 5.94 -0.43
C ILE A 94 -0.90 6.89 0.72
N ARG A 95 -1.81 7.82 0.98
CA ARG A 95 -1.70 8.81 2.05
C ARG A 95 -2.59 8.44 3.21
N GLY A 96 -2.07 8.35 4.42
CA GLY A 96 -2.87 8.04 5.61
C GLY A 96 -2.13 8.31 6.92
N GLU A 97 -2.81 8.07 8.03
CA GLU A 97 -2.23 8.08 9.37
C GLU A 97 -1.40 6.82 9.56
N LEU A 98 -0.11 6.96 9.90
CA LEU A 98 0.73 5.81 10.20
C LEU A 98 0.34 5.16 11.53
N VAL A 99 -0.13 3.91 11.50
CA VAL A 99 -0.59 3.21 12.72
C VAL A 99 0.20 1.93 13.03
N GLY A 100 0.96 1.39 12.08
CA GLY A 100 1.78 0.20 12.31
C GLY A 100 2.85 -0.01 11.25
N ILE A 101 3.90 -0.74 11.62
CA ILE A 101 5.02 -1.17 10.78
C ILE A 101 5.29 -2.62 11.16
N ASN A 102 5.72 -3.44 10.20
CA ASN A 102 5.93 -4.87 10.40
C ASN A 102 4.64 -5.61 10.81
N GLU A 103 3.51 -5.22 10.22
CA GLU A 103 2.21 -5.88 10.37
C GLU A 103 2.04 -7.01 9.35
N LEU A 104 1.35 -8.07 9.76
CA LEU A 104 0.83 -9.11 8.88
C LEU A 104 -0.48 -8.64 8.23
N VAL A 105 -0.83 -9.21 7.07
CA VAL A 105 -2.09 -8.90 6.39
C VAL A 105 -3.15 -9.92 6.83
N PRO A 106 -4.26 -9.49 7.46
CA PRO A 106 -5.36 -10.38 7.81
C PRO A 106 -6.11 -10.91 6.59
N ASP A 107 -6.79 -12.05 6.75
CA ASP A 107 -7.53 -12.72 5.67
C ASP A 107 -8.74 -11.92 5.15
N ASP A 108 -9.28 -10.97 5.94
CA ASP A 108 -10.42 -10.12 5.56
C ASP A 108 -10.00 -8.86 4.77
N PHE A 109 -8.77 -8.82 4.26
CA PHE A 109 -8.27 -7.74 3.42
C PHE A 109 -8.23 -8.13 1.94
N LEU A 110 -8.67 -7.20 1.10
CA LEU A 110 -8.69 -7.35 -0.36
C LEU A 110 -7.44 -6.74 -0.98
N GLN A 111 -6.82 -7.46 -1.92
CA GLN A 111 -5.64 -6.98 -2.63
C GLN A 111 -5.97 -5.83 -3.58
N VAL A 112 -5.13 -4.79 -3.57
CA VAL A 112 -5.21 -3.62 -4.45
C VAL A 112 -4.07 -3.64 -5.46
N HIS A 113 -4.42 -3.39 -6.73
CA HIS A 113 -3.49 -3.28 -7.84
C HIS A 113 -3.40 -1.86 -8.38
N TYR A 114 -2.25 -1.55 -8.96
CA TYR A 114 -2.06 -0.37 -9.78
C TYR A 114 -1.06 -0.66 -10.90
N ASN A 115 -1.49 -0.47 -12.14
CA ASN A 115 -0.62 -0.53 -13.32
C ASN A 115 -0.84 0.73 -14.18
N PRO A 116 0.16 1.63 -14.27
CA PRO A 116 0.01 2.88 -15.01
C PRO A 116 -0.28 2.68 -16.49
N TYR A 117 0.09 1.53 -17.08
CA TYR A 117 -0.14 1.27 -18.50
C TYR A 117 -1.56 0.80 -18.80
N HIS A 118 -2.31 0.31 -17.80
CA HIS A 118 -3.66 -0.24 -17.99
C HIS A 118 -4.75 0.65 -17.39
N THR A 119 -4.49 1.29 -16.24
CA THR A 119 -5.49 2.08 -15.52
C THR A 119 -4.89 3.38 -14.96
N PRO A 120 -5.67 4.47 -14.85
CA PRO A 120 -5.26 5.67 -14.13
C PRO A 120 -5.49 5.60 -12.61
N LEU A 121 -6.13 4.54 -12.10
CA LEU A 121 -6.57 4.40 -10.72
C LEU A 121 -6.03 3.14 -10.07
N PHE A 122 -5.99 3.12 -8.74
CA PHE A 122 -5.89 1.88 -7.98
C PHE A 122 -7.20 1.11 -8.09
N THR A 123 -7.14 -0.22 -8.18
CA THR A 123 -8.31 -1.09 -8.31
C THR A 123 -8.23 -2.30 -7.39
N ILE A 124 -9.38 -2.81 -6.94
CA ILE A 124 -9.46 -4.11 -6.25
C ILE A 124 -9.14 -5.22 -7.25
N ALA A 125 -8.18 -6.08 -6.94
CA ALA A 125 -7.69 -7.11 -7.87
C ALA A 125 -8.78 -8.08 -8.34
N GLU A 126 -9.74 -8.42 -7.47
CA GLU A 126 -10.81 -9.38 -7.79
C GLU A 126 -11.95 -8.80 -8.62
N SER A 127 -12.14 -7.48 -8.63
CA SER A 127 -13.34 -6.86 -9.23
C SER A 127 -13.06 -5.67 -10.14
N ASP A 128 -11.80 -5.26 -10.27
CA ASP A 128 -11.34 -4.06 -10.98
C ASP A 128 -12.02 -2.76 -10.55
N LYS A 129 -12.76 -2.78 -9.44
CA LYS A 129 -13.43 -1.58 -8.90
C LYS A 129 -12.39 -0.58 -8.40
N PRO A 130 -12.55 0.72 -8.70
CA PRO A 130 -11.60 1.73 -8.27
C PRO A 130 -11.60 1.89 -6.75
N VAL A 131 -10.40 2.11 -6.19
CA VAL A 131 -10.20 2.41 -4.78
C VAL A 131 -9.70 3.84 -4.66
N TYR A 132 -10.49 4.67 -3.98
CA TYR A 132 -10.13 6.07 -3.71
C TYR A 132 -9.70 6.25 -2.26
N GLU A 133 -10.39 5.60 -1.33
CA GLU A 133 -10.17 5.70 0.10
C GLU A 133 -10.39 4.34 0.77
N ALA A 134 -9.81 4.14 1.95
CA ALA A 134 -10.02 2.97 2.79
C ALA A 134 -9.79 3.32 4.27
N GLU A 135 -10.56 2.71 5.16
CA GLU A 135 -10.40 2.89 6.60
C GLU A 135 -9.06 2.33 7.07
N GLU A 136 -8.70 1.12 6.66
CA GLU A 136 -7.43 0.47 6.96
C GLU A 136 -6.76 -0.02 5.67
N VAL A 137 -5.46 0.22 5.57
CA VAL A 137 -4.62 -0.24 4.47
C VAL A 137 -3.35 -0.86 5.02
N ILE A 138 -2.97 -2.02 4.50
CA ILE A 138 -1.66 -2.61 4.76
C ILE A 138 -0.91 -2.72 3.45
N CYS A 139 0.28 -2.13 3.39
CA CYS A 139 1.22 -2.31 2.30
C CYS A 139 2.18 -3.44 2.69
N CYS A 140 2.26 -4.50 1.89
CA CYS A 140 3.15 -5.64 2.15
C CYS A 140 3.66 -6.23 0.82
N GLY A 141 4.96 -6.49 0.74
CA GLY A 141 5.61 -7.01 -0.46
C GLY A 141 5.43 -6.11 -1.69
N LYS A 142 4.68 -6.59 -2.69
CA LYS A 142 4.43 -5.85 -3.95
C LYS A 142 3.09 -5.11 -3.98
N TYR A 143 2.25 -5.31 -2.98
CA TYR A 143 0.85 -4.94 -3.02
C TYR A 143 0.41 -4.14 -1.81
N ALA A 144 -0.69 -3.42 -1.98
CA ALA A 144 -1.47 -2.89 -0.87
C ALA A 144 -2.72 -3.76 -0.70
N TYR A 145 -3.27 -3.75 0.50
CA TYR A 145 -4.44 -4.51 0.89
C TYR A 145 -5.37 -3.60 1.67
N VAL A 146 -6.67 -3.64 1.39
CA VAL A 146 -7.69 -2.81 2.05
C VAL A 146 -8.64 -3.70 2.82
N LYS A 147 -9.02 -3.30 4.03
CA LYS A 147 -9.99 -4.04 4.83
C LYS A 147 -11.33 -4.11 4.09
N GLN A 148 -11.93 -5.28 4.00
CA GLN A 148 -13.27 -5.43 3.44
C GLN A 148 -14.27 -4.67 4.32
N GLN A 149 -15.00 -3.72 3.72
CA GLN A 149 -16.10 -3.09 4.43
C GLN A 149 -17.21 -4.13 4.60
N LYS A 150 -17.46 -4.56 5.85
CA LYS A 150 -18.66 -5.34 6.16
C LYS A 150 -19.87 -4.45 5.86
N GLN A 151 -20.74 -4.90 4.95
CA GLN A 151 -22.09 -4.36 4.93
C GLN A 151 -22.70 -4.62 6.31
N MET A 152 -22.94 -3.57 7.09
CA MET A 152 -23.87 -3.67 8.21
C MET A 152 -25.21 -4.08 7.61
N THR A 153 -25.67 -5.29 7.93
CA THR A 153 -27.00 -5.70 7.51
C THR A 153 -28.01 -5.08 8.47
N LEU A 154 -29.18 -4.70 7.96
CA LEU A 154 -30.29 -4.12 8.74
C LEU A 154 -30.82 -5.04 9.87
N PHE A 155 -30.23 -6.23 10.06
CA PHE A 155 -30.59 -7.20 11.08
C PHE A 155 -29.68 -7.16 12.33
N ASP A 156 -28.66 -6.29 12.34
CA ASP A 156 -27.72 -6.11 13.46
C ASP A 156 -28.09 -4.91 14.37
N LEU A 157 -29.32 -4.39 14.27
CA LEU A 157 -29.87 -3.28 15.09
C LEU A 157 -31.14 -3.69 15.84
#